data_AF-A0A564G6Y8-F1
#
_entry.id   AF-A0A564G6Y8-F1
#
_cell.length_a   1.000
_cell.length_b   1.000
_cell.length_c   1.000
_cell.angle_alpha   90.00
_cell.angle_beta   90.00
_cell.angle_gamma   90.00
#
_symmetry.space_group_name_H-M   'P 1'
#
loop_
_entity.id
_entity.type
_entity.pdbx_description
1 polymer ?
#
loop_
_entity_poly.entity_id
_entity_poly.type
_entity_poly.pdbx_seq_one_letter_code
_entity_poly.pdbx_strand_id
1 'polypeptide(L)'
;MRALRAEGPGRFLPAFDLTGRLGPACDGAFRVDEPDSWDGLVHAVRAFARRRDALDPALRAATDPAARLLAALFVGDRVLALGHCADPTGPVAGTGLSQAGLMGATLALTEAGLAACEAAPGGVVVRLTETGRAAAQGGAEAAALAGRHGVRPGAAPAGNWRRPNVVPSGAATHPADALPLLDPDRVRTLQEMIGPREVERLGDNLLARLATAFPAEAPLPEILREAHALVAMSGSLGFVRLSAACRALQDAAPPEIPDALTRARQTVRDTLGRARA
;
A
#
# COMPACT_ATOMS: atom_id res chain seq x y z
N MET A 1 12.38 -12.60 -5.50
CA MET A 1 11.01 -12.61 -6.10
C MET A 1 10.48 -11.25 -6.55
N ARG A 2 10.73 -10.12 -5.85
CA ARG A 2 10.28 -8.78 -6.32
C ARG A 2 10.85 -8.38 -7.70
N ALA A 3 12.09 -8.76 -8.02
CA ALA A 3 12.73 -8.44 -9.31
C ALA A 3 12.07 -9.14 -10.52
N LEU A 4 11.67 -10.41 -10.38
CA LEU A 4 11.01 -11.17 -11.46
C LEU A 4 9.59 -10.68 -11.79
N ARG A 5 8.96 -9.93 -10.86
CA ARG A 5 7.63 -9.34 -11.06
C ARG A 5 7.68 -7.93 -11.68
N ALA A 6 8.88 -7.32 -11.76
CA ALA A 6 9.07 -6.00 -12.34
C ALA A 6 9.12 -6.01 -13.88
N GLU A 7 9.32 -7.19 -14.50
CA GLU A 7 9.52 -7.32 -15.95
C GLU A 7 8.24 -7.33 -16.82
N GLY A 8 7.11 -6.86 -16.28
CA GLY A 8 5.98 -6.42 -17.12
C GLY A 8 4.58 -6.81 -16.64
N PRO A 9 3.56 -6.07 -17.09
CA PRO A 9 2.16 -6.43 -16.88
C PRO A 9 1.87 -7.77 -17.58
N GLY A 10 1.48 -8.81 -16.83
CA GLY A 10 0.97 -10.06 -17.40
C GLY A 10 1.60 -11.36 -16.86
N ARG A 11 2.66 -11.31 -16.06
CA ARG A 11 3.20 -12.52 -15.41
C ARG A 11 2.52 -12.77 -14.07
N PHE A 12 1.30 -13.32 -14.13
CA PHE A 12 0.70 -13.98 -12.97
C PHE A 12 1.59 -15.17 -12.61
N LEU A 13 2.21 -15.13 -11.45
CA LEU A 13 3.04 -16.21 -10.92
C LEU A 13 2.47 -16.63 -9.56
N PRO A 14 2.43 -17.94 -9.30
CA PRO A 14 2.03 -18.39 -7.98
C PRO A 14 3.09 -17.96 -6.94
N ALA A 15 2.65 -17.71 -5.71
CA ALA A 15 3.46 -17.36 -4.58
C ALA A 15 3.31 -18.45 -3.51
N PHE A 16 4.42 -19.05 -3.08
CA PHE A 16 4.41 -20.04 -2.01
C PHE A 16 5.12 -19.49 -0.77
N ASP A 17 4.54 -19.75 0.40
CA ASP A 17 5.13 -19.40 1.68
C ASP A 17 6.13 -20.48 2.10
N LEU A 18 7.41 -20.14 2.04
CA LEU A 18 8.51 -21.00 2.50
C LEU A 18 8.75 -20.89 4.02
N THR A 19 8.23 -19.83 4.63
CA THR A 19 8.51 -19.45 6.02
C THR A 19 7.43 -19.98 6.98
N GLY A 20 6.21 -20.16 6.48
CA GLY A 20 5.00 -20.44 7.27
C GLY A 20 4.46 -19.24 8.03
N ARG A 21 4.95 -18.03 7.72
CA ARG A 21 4.55 -16.78 8.39
C ARG A 21 3.59 -15.93 7.55
N LEU A 22 3.55 -16.15 6.23
CA LEU A 22 2.75 -15.36 5.30
C LEU A 22 1.32 -15.90 5.19
N GLY A 23 1.12 -17.19 5.51
CA GLY A 23 -0.19 -17.82 5.65
C GLY A 23 -1.08 -17.56 4.41
N PRO A 24 -2.27 -16.93 4.57
CA PRO A 24 -3.22 -16.73 3.48
C PRO A 24 -2.77 -15.72 2.41
N ALA A 25 -1.61 -15.08 2.56
CA ALA A 25 -1.05 -14.18 1.56
C ALA A 25 -0.46 -14.91 0.33
N CYS A 26 -0.24 -16.22 0.42
CA CYS A 26 0.34 -17.09 -0.61
C CYS A 26 -0.70 -18.06 -1.20
N ASP A 27 -0.44 -18.61 -2.41
CA ASP A 27 -1.26 -19.68 -3.03
C ASP A 27 -1.12 -21.02 -2.32
N GLY A 28 -0.09 -21.16 -1.50
CA GLY A 28 0.15 -22.34 -0.68
C GLY A 28 1.36 -22.14 0.22
N ALA A 29 1.54 -23.05 1.18
CA ALA A 29 2.79 -23.19 1.90
C ALA A 29 3.64 -24.27 1.20
N PHE A 30 4.96 -24.12 1.26
CA PHE A 30 5.87 -25.13 0.76
C PHE A 30 7.00 -25.38 1.77
N ARG A 31 7.22 -26.64 2.10
CA ARG A 31 8.25 -27.13 3.02
C ARG A 31 9.11 -28.15 2.28
N VAL A 32 10.40 -27.84 2.14
CA VAL A 32 11.33 -28.64 1.32
C VAL A 32 11.56 -30.04 1.92
N ASP A 33 11.45 -30.14 3.24
CA ASP A 33 11.64 -31.33 4.07
C ASP A 33 10.37 -32.19 4.20
N GLU A 34 9.24 -31.74 3.68
CA GLU A 34 7.97 -32.49 3.69
C GLU A 34 7.65 -33.02 2.28
N PRO A 35 7.71 -34.35 2.04
CA PRO A 35 7.41 -34.95 0.73
C PRO A 35 6.05 -34.55 0.17
N ASP A 36 5.00 -34.55 0.99
CA ASP A 36 3.63 -34.18 0.59
C ASP A 36 3.52 -32.72 0.11
N SER A 37 4.44 -31.85 0.55
CA SER A 37 4.50 -30.46 0.12
C SER A 37 4.84 -30.30 -1.36
N TRP A 38 5.60 -31.25 -1.93
CA TRP A 38 5.91 -31.26 -3.36
C TRP A 38 4.68 -31.56 -4.22
N ASP A 39 3.85 -32.53 -3.81
CA ASP A 39 2.60 -32.84 -4.50
C ASP A 39 1.61 -31.67 -4.42
N GLY A 40 1.52 -31.04 -3.25
CA GLY A 40 0.75 -29.81 -3.05
C GLY A 40 1.21 -28.66 -3.96
N LEU A 41 2.53 -28.44 -4.07
CA LEU A 41 3.13 -27.46 -4.97
C LEU A 41 2.78 -27.75 -6.44
N VAL A 42 2.95 -28.99 -6.89
CA VAL A 42 2.63 -29.40 -8.28
C VAL A 42 1.14 -29.21 -8.57
N HIS A 43 0.26 -29.60 -7.65
CA HIS A 43 -1.18 -29.43 -7.80
C HIS A 43 -1.55 -27.94 -7.90
N ALA A 44 -1.02 -27.11 -7.00
CA ALA A 44 -1.27 -25.68 -6.97
C ALA A 44 -0.76 -24.99 -8.25
N VAL A 45 0.46 -25.32 -8.71
CA VAL A 45 1.02 -24.79 -9.97
C VAL A 45 0.15 -25.18 -11.17
N ARG A 46 -0.30 -26.43 -11.25
CA ARG A 46 -1.20 -26.88 -12.34
C ARG A 46 -2.56 -26.19 -12.29
N ALA A 47 -3.16 -26.04 -11.11
CA ALA A 47 -4.43 -25.33 -10.94
C ALA A 47 -4.30 -23.85 -11.34
N PHE A 48 -3.22 -23.19 -10.92
CA PHE A 48 -2.91 -21.82 -11.30
C PHE A 48 -2.73 -21.68 -12.81
N ALA A 49 -1.97 -22.57 -13.46
CA ALA A 49 -1.77 -22.56 -14.91
C ALA A 49 -3.10 -22.69 -15.66
N ARG A 50 -3.96 -23.64 -15.27
CA ARG A 50 -5.30 -23.79 -15.87
C ARG A 50 -6.15 -22.53 -15.76
N ARG A 51 -6.19 -21.90 -14.58
CA ARG A 51 -6.94 -20.64 -14.40
C ARG A 51 -6.35 -19.49 -15.21
N ARG A 52 -5.01 -19.38 -15.25
CA ARG A 52 -4.34 -18.38 -16.08
C ARG A 52 -4.68 -18.57 -17.55
N ASP A 53 -4.71 -19.80 -18.04
CA ASP A 53 -5.00 -20.10 -19.45
C ASP A 53 -6.49 -19.85 -19.77
N ALA A 54 -7.40 -20.06 -18.81
CA ALA A 54 -8.82 -19.73 -18.91
C ALA A 54 -9.14 -18.23 -18.75
N LEU A 55 -8.17 -17.41 -18.32
CA LEU A 55 -8.36 -15.96 -18.20
C LEU A 55 -8.54 -15.33 -19.59
N ASP A 56 -9.53 -14.45 -19.70
CA ASP A 56 -9.79 -13.68 -20.91
C ASP A 56 -8.52 -12.96 -21.41
N PRO A 57 -8.18 -13.05 -22.72
CA PRO A 57 -6.99 -12.42 -23.27
C PRO A 57 -6.93 -10.90 -23.08
N ALA A 58 -8.07 -10.20 -23.12
CA ALA A 58 -8.11 -8.75 -22.92
C ALA A 58 -7.81 -8.40 -21.45
N LEU A 59 -8.34 -9.16 -20.49
CA LEU A 59 -7.96 -8.99 -19.07
C LEU A 59 -6.48 -9.31 -18.83
N ARG A 60 -5.92 -10.31 -19.52
CA ARG A 60 -4.50 -10.65 -19.42
C ARG A 60 -3.59 -9.49 -19.88
N ALA A 61 -4.03 -8.75 -20.90
CA ALA A 61 -3.31 -7.60 -21.45
C ALA A 61 -3.66 -6.27 -20.76
N ALA A 62 -4.68 -6.24 -19.90
CA ALA A 62 -5.19 -5.02 -19.29
C ALA A 62 -4.17 -4.39 -18.33
N THR A 63 -4.04 -3.07 -18.42
CA THR A 63 -3.22 -2.24 -17.53
C THR A 63 -4.04 -1.55 -16.44
N ASP A 64 -5.37 -1.49 -16.62
CA ASP A 64 -6.32 -0.93 -15.67
C ASP A 64 -6.23 -1.62 -14.29
N PRO A 65 -6.16 -0.88 -13.18
CA PRO A 65 -6.08 -1.46 -11.84
C PRO A 65 -7.20 -2.44 -11.48
N ALA A 66 -8.46 -2.18 -11.86
CA ALA A 66 -9.59 -3.05 -11.54
C ALA A 66 -9.55 -4.35 -12.34
N ALA A 67 -9.26 -4.28 -13.63
CA ALA A 67 -9.04 -5.44 -14.49
C ALA A 67 -7.86 -6.30 -14.00
N ARG A 68 -6.75 -5.65 -13.59
CA ARG A 68 -5.59 -6.34 -13.02
C ARG A 68 -5.89 -7.02 -11.70
N LEU A 69 -6.66 -6.36 -10.82
CA LEU A 69 -7.09 -6.94 -9.56
C LEU A 69 -8.02 -8.14 -9.80
N LEU A 70 -8.99 -8.03 -10.70
CA LEU A 70 -9.89 -9.12 -11.10
C LEU A 70 -9.10 -10.33 -11.59
N ALA A 71 -8.18 -10.11 -12.52
CA ALA A 71 -7.32 -11.17 -13.04
C ALA A 71 -6.46 -11.82 -11.94
N ALA A 72 -5.88 -11.02 -11.04
CA ALA A 72 -5.08 -11.54 -9.93
C ALA A 72 -5.90 -12.40 -8.96
N LEU A 73 -7.11 -11.95 -8.60
CA LEU A 73 -8.02 -12.69 -7.72
C LEU A 73 -8.49 -14.00 -8.37
N PHE A 74 -8.80 -13.96 -9.67
CA PHE A 74 -9.26 -15.12 -10.43
C PHE A 74 -8.17 -16.19 -10.56
N VAL A 75 -6.99 -15.81 -11.05
CA VAL A 75 -5.90 -16.76 -11.29
C VAL A 75 -5.37 -17.35 -9.98
N GLY A 76 -5.25 -16.52 -8.94
CA GLY A 76 -4.87 -16.97 -7.60
C GLY A 76 -5.95 -17.78 -6.89
N ASP A 77 -7.21 -17.68 -7.31
CA ASP A 77 -8.37 -18.20 -6.57
C ASP A 77 -8.35 -17.76 -5.09
N ARG A 78 -7.99 -16.48 -4.90
CA ARG A 78 -7.68 -15.94 -3.58
C ARG A 78 -8.78 -15.08 -3.02
N VAL A 79 -8.71 -15.00 -1.72
CA VAL A 79 -9.41 -14.06 -0.88
C VAL A 79 -8.44 -12.94 -0.51
N LEU A 80 -8.77 -11.69 -0.84
CA LEU A 80 -7.91 -10.55 -0.53
C LEU A 80 -8.31 -9.95 0.82
N ALA A 81 -7.45 -10.09 1.82
CA ALA A 81 -7.61 -9.41 3.09
C ALA A 81 -7.16 -7.94 3.00
N LEU A 82 -8.11 -7.03 3.15
CA LEU A 82 -7.93 -5.60 3.40
C LEU A 82 -7.95 -5.36 4.91
N GLY A 83 -6.86 -5.74 5.58
CA GLY A 83 -6.68 -5.53 7.02
C GLY A 83 -5.61 -4.48 7.33
N HIS A 84 -5.51 -4.09 8.60
CA HIS A 84 -4.37 -3.35 9.15
C HIS A 84 -3.12 -4.26 9.17
N CYS A 85 -2.68 -4.75 8.01
CA CYS A 85 -1.39 -5.40 7.91
C CYS A 85 -0.32 -4.32 8.04
N ALA A 86 0.22 -4.21 9.26
CA ALA A 86 1.51 -3.56 9.52
C ALA A 86 2.66 -4.20 8.71
N ASP A 87 2.40 -5.32 8.04
CA ASP A 87 3.33 -5.98 7.15
C ASP A 87 3.17 -5.50 5.69
N PRO A 88 4.11 -4.69 5.17
CA PRO A 88 4.13 -4.24 3.78
C PRO A 88 4.37 -5.36 2.76
N THR A 89 4.55 -6.62 3.21
CA THR A 89 4.70 -7.80 2.35
C THR A 89 3.41 -8.59 2.12
N GLY A 90 2.28 -8.13 2.67
CA GLY A 90 0.97 -8.74 2.51
C GLY A 90 0.52 -8.93 1.05
N PRO A 91 -0.62 -9.61 0.82
CA PRO A 91 -1.10 -10.05 -0.50
C PRO A 91 -1.22 -8.92 -1.55
N VAL A 92 -1.30 -7.67 -1.09
CA VAL A 92 -1.20 -6.43 -1.88
C VAL A 92 0.05 -6.40 -2.77
N ALA A 93 1.19 -6.92 -2.30
CA ALA A 93 2.44 -6.94 -3.07
C ALA A 93 2.38 -7.83 -4.33
N GLY A 94 1.38 -8.72 -4.44
CA GLY A 94 1.17 -9.57 -5.61
C GLY A 94 0.52 -8.84 -6.79
N THR A 95 -0.31 -7.83 -6.53
CA THR A 95 -1.09 -7.14 -7.58
C THR A 95 -0.24 -6.11 -8.34
N GLY A 96 0.83 -5.62 -7.70
CA GLY A 96 1.64 -4.51 -8.21
C GLY A 96 0.93 -3.16 -8.16
N LEU A 97 -0.19 -3.06 -7.43
CA LEU A 97 -0.93 -1.82 -7.22
C LEU A 97 -0.41 -1.11 -5.96
N SER A 98 -0.45 0.22 -5.96
CA SER A 98 -0.33 1.00 -4.73
C SER A 98 -1.52 0.70 -3.82
N GLN A 99 -1.42 0.99 -2.52
CA GLN A 99 -2.54 0.79 -1.59
C GLN A 99 -3.79 1.56 -2.04
N ALA A 100 -3.64 2.82 -2.47
CA ALA A 100 -4.75 3.61 -3.00
C ALA A 100 -5.34 3.00 -4.29
N GLY A 101 -4.48 2.53 -5.20
CA GLY A 101 -4.91 1.87 -6.43
C GLY A 101 -5.65 0.55 -6.16
N LEU A 102 -5.22 -0.20 -5.14
CA LEU A 102 -5.91 -1.41 -4.70
C LEU A 102 -7.30 -1.09 -4.15
N MET A 103 -7.40 -0.10 -3.26
CA MET A 103 -8.70 0.29 -2.68
C MET A 103 -9.67 0.79 -3.76
N GLY A 104 -9.19 1.61 -4.70
CA GLY A 104 -9.99 2.08 -5.84
C GLY A 104 -10.44 0.93 -6.74
N ALA A 105 -9.54 -0.01 -7.05
CA ALA A 105 -9.87 -1.21 -7.82
C ALA A 105 -10.88 -2.11 -7.11
N THR A 106 -10.75 -2.32 -5.80
CA THR A 106 -11.72 -3.08 -5.01
C THR A 106 -13.09 -2.43 -5.07
N LEU A 107 -13.17 -1.11 -4.87
CA LEU A 107 -14.44 -0.39 -4.92
C LEU A 107 -15.10 -0.55 -6.29
N ALA A 108 -14.36 -0.35 -7.38
CA ALA A 108 -14.87 -0.51 -8.74
C ALA A 108 -15.40 -1.93 -9.01
N LEU A 109 -14.70 -2.97 -8.54
CA LEU A 109 -15.16 -4.35 -8.69
C LEU A 109 -16.41 -4.65 -7.85
N THR A 110 -16.51 -4.07 -6.65
CA THR A 110 -17.70 -4.24 -5.80
C THR A 110 -18.92 -3.50 -6.34
N GLU A 111 -18.75 -2.27 -6.84
CA GLU A 111 -19.81 -1.52 -7.51
C GLU A 111 -20.32 -2.22 -8.78
N ALA A 112 -19.43 -2.91 -9.50
CA ALA A 112 -19.78 -3.72 -10.66
C ALA A 112 -20.37 -5.11 -10.29
N GLY A 113 -20.47 -5.45 -9.00
CA GLY A 113 -20.97 -6.77 -8.56
C GLY A 113 -20.02 -7.93 -8.84
N LEU A 114 -18.76 -7.66 -9.21
CA LEU A 114 -17.73 -8.66 -9.54
C LEU A 114 -16.98 -9.14 -8.29
N ALA A 115 -16.98 -8.36 -7.22
CA ALA A 115 -16.38 -8.72 -5.95
C ALA A 115 -17.28 -8.39 -4.76
N ALA A 116 -17.32 -9.28 -3.77
CA ALA A 116 -17.98 -9.06 -2.50
C ALA A 116 -16.96 -8.71 -1.42
N CYS A 117 -17.32 -7.76 -0.56
CA CYS A 117 -16.57 -7.39 0.64
C CYS A 117 -17.28 -7.94 1.87
N GLU A 118 -16.60 -8.77 2.65
CA GLU A 118 -17.11 -9.40 3.88
C GLU A 118 -16.29 -8.91 5.07
N ALA A 119 -16.95 -8.64 6.20
CA ALA A 119 -16.24 -8.34 7.44
C ALA A 119 -15.58 -9.62 7.99
N ALA A 120 -14.32 -9.51 8.42
CA ALA A 120 -13.59 -10.61 9.03
C ALA A 120 -12.82 -10.12 10.27
N PRO A 121 -12.44 -11.03 11.20
CA PRO A 121 -11.53 -10.67 12.28
C PRO A 121 -10.24 -10.07 11.73
N GLY A 122 -10.00 -8.79 11.99
CA GLY A 122 -8.81 -8.06 11.50
C GLY A 122 -8.99 -7.21 10.24
N GLY A 123 -10.20 -7.11 9.68
CA GLY A 123 -10.48 -6.16 8.60
C GLY A 123 -11.62 -6.56 7.66
N VAL A 124 -11.45 -6.21 6.39
CA VAL A 124 -12.37 -6.56 5.31
C VAL A 124 -11.72 -7.61 4.43
N VAL A 125 -12.52 -8.52 3.90
CA VAL A 125 -12.10 -9.58 3.02
C VAL A 125 -12.82 -9.44 1.69
N VAL A 126 -12.08 -9.47 0.59
CA VAL A 126 -12.62 -9.32 -0.77
C VAL A 126 -12.55 -10.66 -1.49
N ARG A 127 -13.68 -11.10 -2.05
CA ARG A 127 -13.82 -12.34 -2.81
C ARG A 127 -14.47 -12.06 -4.16
N LEU A 128 -14.09 -12.81 -5.20
CA LEU A 128 -14.85 -12.76 -6.45
C LEU A 128 -16.23 -13.40 -6.27
N THR A 129 -17.25 -12.72 -6.79
CA THR A 129 -18.58 -13.30 -6.96
C THR A 129 -18.57 -14.30 -8.13
N GLU A 130 -19.65 -15.05 -8.30
CA GLU A 130 -19.80 -15.92 -9.47
C GLU A 130 -19.77 -15.10 -10.78
N THR A 131 -20.44 -13.95 -10.78
CA THR A 131 -20.38 -12.97 -11.88
C THR A 131 -18.95 -12.52 -12.16
N GLY A 132 -18.17 -12.22 -11.12
CA GLY A 132 -16.75 -11.89 -11.23
C GLY A 132 -15.91 -12.99 -11.88
N ARG A 133 -16.14 -14.25 -11.50
CA ARG A 133 -15.45 -15.41 -12.09
C ARG A 133 -15.84 -15.60 -13.56
N ALA A 134 -17.12 -15.48 -13.89
CA ALA A 134 -17.61 -15.57 -15.27
C ALA A 134 -17.06 -14.44 -16.14
N ALA A 135 -17.02 -13.20 -15.62
CA ALA A 135 -16.42 -12.06 -16.30
C ALA A 135 -14.93 -12.33 -16.60
N ALA A 136 -14.18 -12.88 -15.63
CA ALA A 136 -12.76 -13.19 -15.81
C ALA A 136 -12.47 -14.17 -16.96
N GLN A 137 -13.42 -15.01 -17.35
CA GLN A 137 -13.29 -16.02 -18.41
C GLN A 137 -13.82 -15.58 -19.78
N GLY A 138 -14.22 -14.31 -19.94
CA GLY A 138 -14.68 -13.75 -21.23
C GLY A 138 -16.14 -13.29 -21.24
N GLY A 139 -16.73 -13.01 -20.07
CA GLY A 139 -18.05 -12.37 -20.00
C GLY A 139 -18.03 -10.93 -20.53
N ALA A 140 -19.16 -10.46 -21.07
CA ALA A 140 -19.31 -9.10 -21.64
C ALA A 140 -18.90 -7.97 -20.67
N GLU A 141 -18.97 -8.23 -19.37
CA GLU A 141 -18.61 -7.29 -18.30
C GLU A 141 -17.09 -7.04 -18.20
N ALA A 142 -16.25 -8.01 -18.57
CA ALA A 142 -14.80 -7.82 -18.58
C ALA A 142 -14.35 -6.82 -19.65
N ALA A 143 -14.97 -6.88 -20.84
CA ALA A 143 -14.75 -5.89 -21.88
C ALA A 143 -15.23 -4.49 -21.46
N ALA A 144 -16.35 -4.42 -20.73
CA ALA A 144 -16.85 -3.16 -20.18
C ALA A 144 -15.91 -2.57 -19.12
N LEU A 145 -15.26 -3.38 -18.29
CA LEU A 145 -14.29 -2.92 -17.31
C LEU A 145 -13.02 -2.36 -17.98
N ALA A 146 -12.48 -3.10 -18.97
CA ALA A 146 -11.29 -2.69 -19.71
C ALA A 146 -11.49 -1.41 -20.54
N GLY A 147 -12.73 -1.14 -20.99
CA GLY A 147 -13.07 0.03 -21.79
C GLY A 147 -13.44 1.30 -21.01
N ARG A 148 -13.89 1.20 -19.74
CA ARG A 148 -14.46 2.33 -18.99
C ARG A 148 -13.42 3.27 -18.34
N HIS A 149 -12.17 2.85 -18.18
CA HIS A 149 -11.16 3.64 -17.45
C HIS A 149 -10.16 4.42 -18.32
N GLY A 150 -10.51 4.68 -19.59
CA GLY A 150 -9.94 5.81 -20.32
C GLY A 150 -10.43 7.16 -19.78
N VAL A 151 -10.15 7.50 -18.53
CA VAL A 151 -10.65 8.73 -17.88
C VAL A 151 -9.50 9.65 -17.48
N ARG A 152 -9.52 10.83 -18.12
CA ARG A 152 -8.85 12.09 -17.73
C ARG A 152 -9.04 12.39 -16.24
N PRO A 153 -8.05 12.94 -15.52
CA PRO A 153 -8.23 13.29 -14.11
C PRO A 153 -9.25 14.44 -13.97
N GLY A 154 -10.43 14.17 -13.41
CA GLY A 154 -11.44 15.20 -13.17
C GLY A 154 -12.69 14.72 -12.44
N ALA A 155 -12.93 15.33 -11.28
CA ALA A 155 -14.15 15.37 -10.46
C ALA A 155 -14.64 14.06 -9.78
N ALA A 156 -14.51 14.03 -8.45
CA ALA A 156 -15.16 13.06 -7.58
C ALA A 156 -16.69 13.30 -7.53
N PRO A 157 -17.53 12.25 -7.53
CA PRO A 157 -18.96 12.40 -7.34
C PRO A 157 -19.32 12.70 -5.87
N ALA A 158 -20.29 13.57 -5.69
CA ALA A 158 -20.84 13.98 -4.40
C ALA A 158 -21.65 12.84 -3.75
N GLY A 159 -20.97 11.98 -2.99
CA GLY A 159 -21.60 11.04 -2.07
C GLY A 159 -21.86 11.70 -0.71
N ASN A 160 -23.10 11.67 -0.24
CA ASN A 160 -23.54 12.21 1.06
C ASN A 160 -23.01 11.35 2.23
N TRP A 161 -21.72 11.45 2.52
CA TRP A 161 -21.15 10.95 3.77
C TRP A 161 -21.36 12.01 4.86
N ARG A 162 -22.24 11.75 5.83
CA ARG A 162 -22.35 12.58 7.03
C ARG A 162 -21.04 12.44 7.83
N ARG A 163 -20.26 13.52 7.89
CA ARG A 163 -19.11 13.65 8.80
C ARG A 163 -19.59 13.72 10.26
N PRO A 164 -18.87 13.13 11.23
CA PRO A 164 -19.01 13.49 12.63
C PRO A 164 -18.66 14.99 12.81
N ASN A 165 -19.49 15.70 13.57
CA ASN A 165 -19.32 17.11 13.90
C ASN A 165 -17.92 17.39 14.49
N VAL A 166 -17.16 18.29 13.86
CA VAL A 166 -15.95 18.87 14.45
C VAL A 166 -16.35 20.23 15.06
N VAL A 167 -16.23 20.33 16.38
CA VAL A 167 -16.40 21.59 17.12
C VAL A 167 -15.13 22.43 16.92
N PRO A 168 -15.21 23.75 16.66
CA PRO A 168 -14.01 24.57 16.58
C PRO A 168 -13.45 24.80 17.99
N SER A 169 -12.20 24.42 18.23
CA SER A 169 -11.50 24.71 19.49
C SER A 169 -10.24 25.54 19.21
N GLY A 170 -10.14 26.67 19.91
CA GLY A 170 -8.97 27.53 19.89
C GLY A 170 -7.71 26.84 20.41
N ALA A 171 -6.56 27.34 19.95
CA ALA A 171 -5.19 27.07 20.41
C ALA A 171 -4.95 25.68 21.05
N ALA A 172 -5.38 24.61 20.37
CA ALA A 172 -5.10 23.25 20.79
C ALA A 172 -3.72 22.85 20.27
N THR A 173 -2.88 22.34 21.16
CA THR A 173 -1.62 21.65 20.82
C THR A 173 -1.95 20.57 19.78
N HIS A 174 -1.31 20.61 18.61
CA HIS A 174 -1.64 19.66 17.55
C HIS A 174 -1.25 18.25 18.03
N PRO A 175 -2.05 17.19 17.79
CA PRO A 175 -1.76 15.84 18.29
C PRO A 175 -0.38 15.29 17.87
N ALA A 176 0.23 15.84 16.82
CA ALA A 176 1.58 15.50 16.38
C ALA A 176 2.68 16.03 17.32
N ASP A 177 2.45 17.15 18.00
CA ASP A 177 3.44 17.79 18.88
C ASP A 177 3.62 17.01 20.20
N ALA A 178 2.63 16.19 20.57
CA ALA A 178 2.69 15.32 21.75
C ALA A 178 3.52 14.04 21.51
N LEU A 179 3.88 13.72 20.26
CA LEU A 179 4.65 12.53 19.94
C LEU A 179 6.15 12.72 20.27
N PRO A 180 6.84 11.66 20.74
CA PRO A 180 8.28 11.72 20.92
C PRO A 180 8.99 11.98 19.59
N LEU A 181 10.10 12.71 19.62
CA LEU A 181 10.86 13.00 18.40
C LEU A 181 11.41 11.72 17.75
N LEU A 182 11.86 10.77 18.57
CA LEU A 182 12.44 9.49 18.17
C LEU A 182 11.89 8.38 19.08
N ASP A 183 11.49 7.27 18.49
CA ASP A 183 11.06 6.04 19.16
C ASP A 183 12.28 5.09 19.34
N PRO A 184 12.81 4.94 20.58
CA PRO A 184 14.00 4.16 20.82
C PRO A 184 13.80 2.66 20.62
N ASP A 185 12.59 2.14 20.82
CA ASP A 185 12.30 0.72 20.67
C ASP A 185 12.29 0.32 19.19
N ARG A 186 11.78 1.19 18.31
CA ARG A 186 11.90 1.01 16.85
C ARG A 186 13.34 1.03 16.38
N VAL A 187 14.14 1.96 16.88
CA VAL A 187 15.57 2.03 16.54
C VAL A 187 16.28 0.74 16.98
N ARG A 188 16.04 0.26 18.20
CA ARG A 188 16.61 -1.01 18.70
C ARG A 188 16.20 -2.18 17.80
N THR A 189 14.92 -2.30 17.48
CA THR A 189 14.40 -3.36 16.59
C THR A 189 15.09 -3.31 15.23
N LEU A 190 15.25 -2.11 14.67
CA LEU A 190 15.92 -1.94 13.38
C LEU A 190 17.40 -2.33 13.46
N GLN A 191 18.10 -1.94 14.54
CA GLN A 191 19.48 -2.32 14.78
C GLN A 191 19.67 -3.84 14.89
N GLU A 192 18.71 -4.55 15.51
CA GLU A 192 18.70 -6.01 15.57
C GLU A 192 18.50 -6.66 14.19
N MET A 193 17.65 -6.06 13.34
CA MET A 193 17.30 -6.63 12.03
C MET A 193 18.36 -6.42 10.94
N ILE A 194 18.93 -5.21 10.85
CA ILE A 194 19.83 -4.82 9.74
C ILE A 194 21.23 -4.42 10.21
N GLY A 195 21.47 -4.41 11.53
CA GLY A 195 22.75 -4.06 12.12
C GLY A 195 22.92 -2.56 12.39
N PRO A 196 23.70 -2.17 13.41
CA PRO A 196 23.83 -0.78 13.84
C PRO A 196 24.47 0.14 12.80
N ARG A 197 25.46 -0.36 12.03
CA ARG A 197 26.12 0.41 10.97
C ARG A 197 25.18 0.80 9.84
N GLU A 198 24.24 -0.08 9.48
CA GLU A 198 23.29 0.22 8.42
C GLU A 198 22.23 1.22 8.89
N VAL A 199 21.80 1.12 10.16
CA VAL A 199 20.92 2.11 10.78
C VAL A 199 21.57 3.49 10.82
N GLU A 200 22.85 3.57 11.22
CA GLU A 200 23.64 4.80 11.22
C GLU A 200 23.72 5.41 9.80
N ARG A 201 24.08 4.60 8.79
CA ARG A 201 24.12 5.03 7.39
C ARG A 201 22.77 5.56 6.89
N LEU A 202 21.66 4.91 7.25
CA LEU A 202 20.32 5.38 6.88
C LEU A 202 19.95 6.67 7.62
N GLY A 203 20.38 6.82 8.87
CA GLY A 203 20.27 8.06 9.65
C GLY A 203 20.99 9.22 8.99
N ASP A 204 22.26 9.04 8.61
CA ASP A 204 23.05 10.06 7.91
C ASP A 204 22.40 10.49 6.60
N ASN A 205 21.91 9.53 5.82
CA ASN A 205 21.18 9.83 4.57
C ASN A 205 19.91 10.64 4.82
N LEU A 206 19.16 10.34 5.90
CA LEU A 206 18.00 11.13 6.29
C LEU A 206 18.43 12.54 6.70
N LEU A 207 19.46 12.70 7.53
CA LEU A 207 19.93 14.00 8.00
C LEU A 207 20.42 14.88 6.85
N ALA A 208 21.18 14.31 5.90
CA ALA A 208 21.62 15.01 4.70
C ALA A 208 20.43 15.51 3.86
N ARG A 209 19.37 14.71 3.75
CA ARG A 209 18.13 15.10 3.04
C ARG A 209 17.34 16.17 3.79
N LEU A 210 17.26 16.07 5.12
CA LEU A 210 16.57 17.05 5.96
C LEU A 210 17.21 18.44 5.89
N ALA A 211 18.53 18.51 5.68
CA ALA A 211 19.25 19.78 5.54
C ALA A 211 18.76 20.62 4.34
N THR A 212 18.18 19.98 3.33
CA THR A 212 17.68 20.65 2.11
C THR A 212 16.15 20.54 1.95
N ALA A 213 15.46 19.96 2.93
CA ALA A 213 14.01 19.75 2.87
C ALA A 213 13.23 21.06 3.02
N PHE A 214 12.12 21.17 2.28
CA PHE A 214 11.17 22.30 2.32
C PHE A 214 11.78 23.70 2.10
N PRO A 215 12.46 23.95 0.96
CA PRO A 215 13.00 25.27 0.65
C PRO A 215 11.92 26.36 0.73
N ALA A 216 12.30 27.58 1.12
CA ALA A 216 11.37 28.68 1.37
C ALA A 216 10.48 28.99 0.16
N GLU A 217 11.06 28.93 -1.04
CA GLU A 217 10.44 29.32 -2.31
C GLU A 217 9.96 28.12 -3.15
N ALA A 218 9.96 26.91 -2.58
CA ALA A 218 9.58 25.71 -3.34
C ALA A 218 8.07 25.71 -3.66
N PRO A 219 7.66 25.29 -4.87
CA PRO A 219 6.24 25.19 -5.21
C PRO A 219 5.57 24.06 -4.40
N LEU A 220 4.30 24.25 -4.06
CA LEU A 220 3.54 23.32 -3.21
C LEU A 220 3.57 21.85 -3.68
N PRO A 221 3.45 21.51 -4.99
CA PRO A 221 3.56 20.13 -5.43
C PRO A 221 4.91 19.46 -5.11
N GLU A 222 6.01 20.23 -5.11
CA GLU A 222 7.33 19.72 -4.74
C GLU A 222 7.43 19.51 -3.22
N ILE A 223 6.88 20.43 -2.43
CA ILE A 223 6.77 20.31 -0.97
C ILE A 223 6.00 19.04 -0.59
N LEU A 224 4.85 18.78 -1.22
CA LEU A 224 4.04 17.60 -0.92
C LEU A 224 4.72 16.30 -1.35
N ARG A 225 5.45 16.31 -2.47
CA ARG A 225 6.27 15.17 -2.92
C ARG A 225 7.39 14.88 -1.94
N GLU A 226 8.07 15.91 -1.46
CA GLU A 226 9.15 15.77 -0.47
C GLU A 226 8.59 15.29 0.87
N ALA A 227 7.46 15.84 1.33
CA ALA A 227 6.76 15.36 2.52
C ALA A 227 6.43 13.86 2.42
N HIS A 228 5.95 13.40 1.25
CA HIS A 228 5.67 11.98 1.02
C HIS A 228 6.89 11.09 1.18
N ALA A 229 8.02 11.47 0.59
CA ALA A 229 9.26 10.71 0.72
C ALA A 229 9.75 10.67 2.17
N LEU A 230 9.63 11.79 2.89
CA LEU A 230 10.03 11.89 4.29
C LEU A 230 9.15 11.05 5.22
N VAL A 231 7.85 10.88 4.96
CA VAL A 231 6.97 10.02 5.79
C VAL A 231 7.52 8.60 5.89
N ALA A 232 7.91 8.01 4.75
CA ALA A 232 8.42 6.64 4.71
C ALA A 232 9.80 6.53 5.38
N MET A 233 10.73 7.41 5.04
CA MET A 233 12.10 7.38 5.57
C MET A 233 12.16 7.65 7.09
N SER A 234 11.42 8.66 7.55
CA SER A 234 11.35 8.99 8.99
C SER A 234 10.63 7.90 9.79
N GLY A 235 9.58 7.30 9.20
CA GLY A 235 8.80 6.26 9.84
C GLY A 235 9.58 4.97 10.10
N SER A 236 10.39 4.52 9.14
CA SER A 236 11.21 3.31 9.27
C SER A 236 12.37 3.48 10.27
N LEU A 237 12.89 4.70 10.40
CA LEU A 237 14.00 5.04 11.32
C LEU A 237 13.53 5.46 12.72
N GLY A 238 12.22 5.44 12.99
CA GLY A 238 11.67 5.75 14.31
C GLY A 238 11.48 7.25 14.60
N PHE A 239 11.66 8.16 13.63
CA PHE A 239 11.39 9.60 13.79
C PHE A 239 9.88 9.88 13.71
N VAL A 240 9.13 9.42 14.73
CA VAL A 240 7.66 9.35 14.69
C VAL A 240 6.99 10.72 14.60
N ARG A 241 7.51 11.74 15.31
CA ARG A 241 6.98 13.11 15.23
C ARG A 241 7.20 13.75 13.85
N LEU A 242 8.35 13.51 13.22
CA LEU A 242 8.62 13.98 11.86
C LEU A 242 7.68 13.32 10.86
N SER A 243 7.52 11.98 10.95
CA SER A 243 6.58 11.25 10.09
C SER A 243 5.15 11.79 10.24
N ALA A 244 4.71 12.05 11.48
CA ALA A 244 3.39 12.61 11.74
C ALA A 244 3.22 14.04 11.21
N ALA A 245 4.22 14.91 11.37
CA ALA A 245 4.18 16.27 10.85
C ALA A 245 4.12 16.30 9.32
N CYS A 246 4.85 15.42 8.63
CA CYS A 246 4.79 15.31 7.17
C CYS A 246 3.44 14.75 6.70
N ARG A 247 2.82 13.78 7.39
CA ARG A 247 1.47 13.30 7.08
C ARG A 247 0.42 14.39 7.26
N ALA A 248 0.48 15.13 8.37
CA ALA A 248 -0.42 16.25 8.61
C ALA A 248 -0.33 17.32 7.51
N LEU A 249 0.87 17.56 6.95
CA LEU A 249 1.04 18.43 5.79
C LEU A 249 0.41 17.87 4.50
N GLN A 250 0.42 16.55 4.30
CA GLN A 250 -0.22 15.92 3.14
C GLN A 250 -1.74 15.93 3.22
N ASP A 251 -2.28 15.78 4.43
CA ASP A 251 -3.71 15.68 4.68
C ASP A 251 -4.37 17.05 4.89
N ALA A 252 -3.58 18.12 5.02
CA ALA A 252 -4.05 19.48 5.26
C ALA A 252 -4.91 20.01 4.11
N ALA A 253 -6.05 20.63 4.45
CA ALA A 253 -6.82 21.38 3.48
C ALA A 253 -6.05 22.64 3.03
N PRO A 254 -6.31 23.21 1.84
CA PRO A 254 -5.60 24.40 1.34
C PRO A 254 -5.38 25.54 2.36
N PRO A 255 -6.38 25.96 3.17
CA PRO A 255 -6.16 27.02 4.17
C PRO A 255 -5.24 26.61 5.32
N GLU A 256 -5.05 25.32 5.58
CA GLU A 256 -4.26 24.77 6.70
C GLU A 256 -2.81 24.44 6.31
N ILE A 257 -2.51 24.40 5.00
CA ILE A 257 -1.18 24.06 4.46
C ILE A 257 -0.06 24.94 5.03
N PRO A 258 -0.20 26.28 5.13
CA PRO A 258 0.87 27.13 5.67
C PRO A 258 1.27 26.76 7.11
N ASP A 259 0.28 26.48 7.96
CA ASP A 259 0.50 26.11 9.36
C ASP A 259 1.12 24.71 9.45
N ALA A 260 0.62 23.76 8.67
CA ALA A 260 1.18 22.41 8.61
C ALA A 260 2.62 22.39 8.10
N LEU A 261 2.95 23.23 7.11
CA LEU A 261 4.31 23.38 6.59
C LEU A 261 5.24 24.00 7.63
N THR A 262 4.76 24.99 8.38
CA THR A 262 5.51 25.61 9.48
C THR A 262 5.87 24.58 10.55
N ARG A 263 4.92 23.72 10.92
CA ARG A 263 5.15 22.61 11.87
C ARG A 263 6.13 21.57 11.35
N ALA A 264 6.00 21.17 10.08
CA ALA A 264 6.94 20.25 9.44
C ALA A 264 8.37 20.83 9.47
N ARG A 265 8.56 22.09 9.08
CA ARG A 265 9.86 22.78 9.14
C ARG A 265 10.42 22.89 10.57
N GLN A 266 9.58 23.16 11.56
CA GLN A 266 10.03 23.16 12.96
C GLN A 266 10.51 21.78 13.39
N THR A 267 9.77 20.72 13.06
CA THR A 267 10.14 19.35 13.42
C THR A 267 11.42 18.89 12.72
N VAL A 268 11.65 19.33 11.47
CA VAL A 268 12.94 19.14 10.78
C VAL A 268 14.08 19.79 11.55
N ARG A 269 13.92 21.05 11.98
CA ARG A 269 14.94 21.77 12.78
C ARG A 269 15.21 21.07 14.11
N ASP A 270 14.18 20.62 14.82
CA ASP A 270 14.34 19.89 16.08
C ASP A 270 15.10 18.56 15.87
N THR A 271 14.79 17.85 14.79
CA THR A 271 15.47 16.59 14.41
C THR A 271 16.95 16.82 14.12
N LEU A 272 17.28 17.84 13.33
CA LEU A 272 18.67 18.21 13.03
C LEU A 272 19.42 18.71 14.27
N GLY A 273 18.75 19.45 15.16
CA GLY A 273 19.32 19.93 16.42
C GLY A 273 19.69 18.79 17.35
N ARG A 274 18.82 17.78 17.48
CA ARG A 274 19.09 16.59 18.29
C ARG A 274 20.26 15.76 17.76
N ALA A 275 20.42 15.64 16.45
CA ALA A 275 21.51 14.87 15.86
C ALA A 275 22.90 15.50 16.06
N ARG A 276 22.96 16.79 16.41
CA ARG A 276 24.21 17.53 16.66
C ARG A 276 24.59 17.61 18.14
N ALA A 277 23.69 17.21 19.05
CA ALA A 277 23.87 17.26 20.50
C ALA A 277 24.42 15.94 21.01
#